data_AF-A0A191WEE5-F1
#
_entry.id   AF-A0A191WEE5-F1
#
_cell.length_a   1.000
_cell.length_b   1.000
_cell.length_c   1.000
_cell.angle_alpha   90.00
_cell.angle_beta   90.00
_cell.angle_gamma   90.00
#
_symmetry.space_group_name_H-M   'P 1'
#
loop_
_entity.id
_entity.type
_entity.pdbx_description
1 polymer ?
#
loop_
_entity_poly.entity_id
_entity_poly.type
_entity_poly.pdbx_seq_one_letter_code
_entity_poly.pdbx_strand_id
1 'polypeptide(L)'
;MSYRSFAPTIRKYLTTADQYAVELPDVLAADITKKLALIEAANNLDLTGPSVAEATYDAISNGKNPLDDKEVLRATVRSALLPIVSQSGIANVGIDRLSETVRDNIDELVAAYQPAYDSTGERFTEAHAILTAHGITGLDDPRVSSMGLDIARANLDAREAHKILHDLHEAIGTLLYLVGRAEGTAVGALLQNVDAGDATATEILDAFRGSKRADHWDIATAGYRISLATPTEVEARREQAYSAQSASHREAQRDHVQEARAAEYVRMNAR
;
A
#
# COMPACT_ATOMS: atom_id res chain seq x y z
N MET A 1 -12.95 13.02 6.17
CA MET A 1 -12.68 11.61 6.50
C MET A 1 -12.70 11.47 8.03
N SER A 2 -13.25 10.39 8.58
CA SER A 2 -13.37 10.24 10.04
C SER A 2 -12.01 9.88 10.66
N TYR A 3 -11.52 10.67 11.60
CA TYR A 3 -10.30 10.39 12.38
C TYR A 3 -10.31 8.99 13.04
N ARG A 4 -11.49 8.38 13.21
CA ARG A 4 -11.67 7.05 13.82
C ARG A 4 -11.08 5.89 13.01
N SER A 5 -10.89 6.00 11.70
CA SER A 5 -10.39 4.90 10.88
C SER A 5 -8.88 4.89 10.64
N PHE A 6 -8.17 5.97 10.99
CA PHE A 6 -6.74 6.12 10.67
C PHE A 6 -5.86 5.07 11.37
N ALA A 7 -5.95 4.97 12.69
CA ALA A 7 -5.14 4.02 13.47
C ALA A 7 -5.41 2.54 13.12
N PRO A 8 -6.68 2.08 12.97
CA PRO A 8 -6.97 0.72 12.48
C PRO A 8 -6.35 0.41 11.10
N THR A 9 -6.34 1.37 10.18
CA THR A 9 -5.73 1.18 8.86
C THR A 9 -4.21 1.05 8.93
N ILE A 10 -3.53 1.88 9.73
CA ILE A 10 -2.07 1.75 9.94
C ILE A 10 -1.75 0.40 10.61
N ARG A 11 -2.60 -0.10 11.52
CA ARG A 11 -2.45 -1.46 12.07
C ARG A 11 -2.57 -2.53 10.99
N LYS A 12 -3.57 -2.44 10.09
CA LYS A 12 -3.70 -3.38 8.96
C LYS A 12 -2.43 -3.37 8.10
N TYR A 13 -1.90 -2.18 7.77
CA TYR A 13 -0.64 -2.03 7.05
C TYR A 13 0.51 -2.78 7.76
N LEU A 14 0.76 -2.49 9.04
CA LEU A 14 1.82 -3.18 9.81
C LEU A 14 1.59 -4.70 9.90
N THR A 15 0.35 -5.15 10.09
CA THR A 15 0.02 -6.58 10.12
C THR A 15 0.32 -7.25 8.79
N THR A 16 0.05 -6.59 7.67
CA THR A 16 0.41 -7.08 6.34
C THR A 16 1.93 -7.13 6.16
N ALA A 17 2.67 -6.14 6.69
CA ALA A 17 4.13 -6.16 6.67
C ALA A 17 4.67 -7.38 7.43
N ASP A 18 4.20 -7.61 8.66
CA ASP A 18 4.60 -8.75 9.49
C ASP A 18 4.24 -10.09 8.82
N GLN A 19 3.02 -10.19 8.28
CA GLN A 19 2.51 -11.41 7.64
C GLN A 19 3.38 -11.83 6.44
N TYR A 20 3.91 -10.87 5.69
CA TYR A 20 4.68 -11.10 4.48
C TYR A 20 6.17 -10.76 4.63
N ALA A 21 6.66 -10.69 5.87
CA ALA A 21 8.06 -10.42 6.21
C ALA A 21 8.66 -9.19 5.50
N VAL A 22 7.86 -8.13 5.37
CA VAL A 22 8.32 -6.84 4.85
C VAL A 22 9.16 -6.16 5.92
N GLU A 23 10.44 -5.90 5.59
CA GLU A 23 11.36 -5.19 6.47
C GLU A 23 11.10 -3.69 6.42
N LEU A 24 10.31 -3.19 7.37
CA LEU A 24 10.14 -1.76 7.58
C LEU A 24 11.38 -1.18 8.28
N PRO A 25 11.75 0.08 8.02
CA PRO A 25 12.83 0.75 8.74
C PRO A 25 12.57 0.74 10.26
N ASP A 26 13.46 0.12 11.03
CA ASP A 26 13.28 -0.13 12.47
C ASP A 26 12.84 1.11 13.26
N VAL A 27 13.45 2.26 12.95
CA VAL A 27 13.16 3.53 13.62
C VAL A 27 11.73 3.98 13.32
N LEU A 28 11.27 3.86 12.07
CA LEU A 28 9.91 4.23 11.67
C LEU A 28 8.88 3.25 12.22
N ALA A 29 9.15 1.95 12.15
CA ALA A 29 8.27 0.92 12.70
C ALA A 29 8.08 1.09 14.22
N ALA A 30 9.15 1.36 14.96
CA ALA A 30 9.10 1.62 16.39
C ALA A 30 8.33 2.91 16.73
N ASP A 31 8.55 3.98 15.96
CA ASP A 31 7.90 5.26 16.17
C ASP A 31 6.39 5.23 15.85
N ILE A 32 6.00 4.57 14.74
CA ILE A 32 4.59 4.31 14.39
C ILE A 32 3.92 3.47 15.48
N THR A 33 4.57 2.38 15.91
CA THR A 33 4.04 1.50 16.98
C THR A 33 3.84 2.26 18.29
N LYS A 34 4.80 3.09 18.67
CA LYS A 34 4.71 3.94 19.87
C LYS A 34 3.53 4.90 19.78
N LYS A 35 3.32 5.55 18.63
CA LYS A 35 2.20 6.47 18.40
C LYS A 35 0.85 5.74 18.43
N LEU A 36 0.76 4.53 17.87
CA LEU A 36 -0.45 3.69 17.96
C LEU A 36 -0.78 3.29 19.40
N ALA A 37 0.23 2.93 20.20
CA ALA A 37 0.05 2.60 21.61
C ALA A 37 -0.44 3.81 22.42
N LEU A 38 0.05 5.01 22.12
CA LEU A 38 -0.41 6.25 22.75
C LEU A 38 -1.87 6.56 22.41
N ILE A 39 -2.29 6.36 21.16
CA ILE A 39 -3.69 6.54 20.75
C ILE A 39 -4.60 5.55 21.49
N GLU A 40 -4.18 4.29 21.61
CA GLU A 40 -4.93 3.27 22.34
C GLU A 40 -5.02 3.58 23.84
N ALA A 41 -3.90 4.00 24.46
CA ALA A 41 -3.89 4.43 25.85
C ALA A 41 -4.80 5.65 26.08
N ALA A 42 -4.85 6.60 25.14
CA ALA A 42 -5.75 7.75 25.20
C ALA A 42 -7.23 7.36 25.05
N ASN A 43 -7.55 6.39 24.20
CA ASN A 43 -8.92 5.87 24.04
C ASN A 43 -9.39 5.08 25.27
N ASN A 44 -8.48 4.40 25.95
CA ASN A 44 -8.75 3.62 27.16
C ASN A 44 -8.59 4.43 28.44
N LEU A 45 -8.44 5.76 28.33
CA LEU A 45 -8.21 6.63 29.47
C LEU A 45 -9.51 6.77 30.25
N ASP A 46 -9.60 5.99 31.32
CA ASP A 46 -10.73 6.03 32.25
C ASP A 46 -10.66 7.30 33.10
N LEU A 47 -11.50 8.27 32.73
CA LEU A 47 -11.69 9.51 33.48
C LEU A 47 -12.78 9.39 34.55
N THR A 48 -13.28 8.18 34.80
CA THR A 48 -14.24 7.88 35.86
C THR A 48 -13.55 7.43 37.15
N GLY A 49 -14.29 7.42 38.26
CA GLY A 49 -13.81 7.01 39.58
C GLY A 49 -13.97 8.09 40.66
N PRO A 50 -13.50 7.81 41.90
CA PRO A 50 -13.71 8.69 43.05
C PRO A 50 -12.96 10.01 42.89
N SER A 51 -13.60 11.12 43.23
CA SER A 51 -12.98 12.46 43.28
C SER A 51 -11.75 12.47 44.19
N VAL A 52 -10.90 13.50 44.07
CA VAL A 52 -9.73 13.65 44.96
C VAL A 52 -10.14 13.63 46.43
N ALA A 53 -11.29 14.24 46.76
CA ALA A 53 -11.82 14.26 48.12
C ALA A 53 -12.24 12.88 48.60
N GLU A 54 -12.96 12.10 47.78
CA GLU A 54 -13.36 10.72 48.10
C GLU A 54 -12.16 9.80 48.27
N ALA A 55 -11.21 9.82 47.33
CA ALA A 55 -9.99 9.03 47.42
C ALA A 55 -9.14 9.39 48.66
N THR A 56 -9.08 10.68 49.01
CA THR A 56 -8.37 11.15 50.22
C THR A 56 -9.06 10.67 51.48
N TYR A 57 -10.40 10.75 51.53
CA TYR A 57 -11.19 10.23 52.64
C TYR A 57 -10.97 8.73 52.82
N ASP A 58 -10.96 7.96 51.73
CA ASP A 58 -10.72 6.51 51.75
C ASP A 58 -9.29 6.16 52.19
N ALA A 59 -8.28 6.93 51.78
CA ALA A 59 -6.91 6.74 52.23
C ALA A 59 -6.80 6.96 53.75
N ILE A 60 -7.39 8.04 54.27
CA ILE A 60 -7.38 8.38 55.70
C ILE A 60 -8.16 7.33 56.51
N SER A 61 -9.35 6.94 56.05
CA SER A 61 -10.21 5.97 56.75
C SER A 61 -9.58 4.58 56.83
N ASN A 62 -8.73 4.23 55.86
CA ASN A 62 -7.94 3.00 55.85
C ASN A 62 -6.55 3.13 56.53
N GLY A 63 -6.27 4.26 57.19
CA GLY A 63 -5.00 4.47 57.91
C GLY A 63 -3.77 4.63 57.03
N LYS A 64 -3.94 4.97 55.75
CA LYS A 64 -2.86 5.24 54.80
C LYS A 64 -2.53 6.74 54.75
N ASN A 65 -1.30 7.08 54.35
CA ASN A 65 -0.92 8.45 54.05
C ASN A 65 -1.49 8.87 52.68
N PRO A 66 -2.37 9.89 52.59
CA PRO A 66 -2.94 10.32 51.31
C PRO A 66 -1.92 10.86 50.32
N LEU A 67 -0.77 11.37 50.80
CA LEU A 67 0.28 11.92 49.91
C LEU A 67 1.00 10.84 49.10
N ASP A 68 1.02 9.60 49.62
CA ASP A 68 1.71 8.47 49.00
C ASP A 68 0.71 7.41 48.47
N ASP A 69 -0.59 7.60 48.68
CA ASP A 69 -1.62 6.67 48.25
C ASP A 69 -1.86 6.77 46.73
N LYS A 70 -1.78 5.63 46.06
CA LYS A 70 -1.88 5.54 44.60
C LYS A 70 -3.24 5.98 44.06
N GLU A 71 -4.32 5.78 44.81
CA GLU A 71 -5.67 6.16 44.37
C GLU A 71 -5.88 7.67 44.50
N VAL A 72 -5.33 8.30 45.54
CA VAL A 72 -5.30 9.77 45.66
C VAL A 72 -4.51 10.38 44.51
N LEU A 73 -3.32 9.84 44.22
CA LEU A 73 -2.47 10.28 43.11
C LEU A 73 -3.17 10.15 41.75
N ARG A 74 -3.85 9.02 41.52
CA ARG A 74 -4.68 8.79 40.33
C ARG A 74 -5.83 9.81 40.23
N ALA A 75 -6.55 10.04 41.32
CA ALA A 75 -7.65 11.01 41.35
C ALA A 75 -7.15 12.45 41.09
N THR A 76 -5.99 12.83 41.62
CA THR A 76 -5.37 14.15 41.39
C THR A 76 -4.97 14.33 39.93
N VAL A 77 -4.28 13.35 39.34
CA VAL A 77 -3.91 13.38 37.91
C VAL A 77 -5.17 13.45 37.04
N ARG A 78 -6.20 12.66 37.34
CA ARG A 78 -7.48 12.67 36.62
C ARG A 78 -8.18 14.03 36.70
N SER A 79 -8.26 14.62 37.89
CA SER A 79 -8.87 15.94 38.09
C SER A 79 -8.10 17.06 37.41
N ALA A 80 -6.77 16.93 37.28
CA ALA A 80 -5.95 17.89 36.54
C ALA A 80 -6.10 17.74 35.01
N LEU A 81 -6.36 16.52 34.52
CA LEU A 81 -6.58 16.25 33.11
C LEU A 81 -8.01 16.57 32.65
N LEU A 82 -9.02 16.45 33.50
CA LEU A 82 -10.44 16.67 33.15
C LEU A 82 -10.73 17.99 32.38
N PRO A 83 -10.16 19.15 32.76
CA PRO A 83 -10.39 20.41 32.06
C PRO A 83 -9.67 20.51 30.70
N ILE A 84 -8.60 19.74 30.52
CA ILE A 84 -7.71 19.78 29.35
C ILE A 84 -8.19 18.79 28.30
N VAL A 85 -8.74 17.67 28.76
CA VAL A 85 -9.04 16.50 27.97
C VAL A 85 -10.55 16.41 27.77
N SER A 86 -11.05 16.97 26.67
CA SER A 86 -12.10 16.22 25.99
C SER A 86 -11.43 14.90 25.57
N GLN A 87 -11.98 13.72 25.89
CA GLN A 87 -11.37 12.43 25.48
C GLN A 87 -11.02 12.39 23.98
N SER A 88 -11.78 13.15 23.17
CA SER A 88 -11.54 13.40 21.76
C SER A 88 -10.20 14.09 21.45
N GLY A 89 -9.73 15.02 22.30
CA GLY A 89 -8.59 15.90 22.02
C GLY A 89 -7.22 15.21 22.04
N ILE A 90 -6.94 14.34 23.02
CA ILE A 90 -5.64 13.65 23.11
C ILE A 90 -5.51 12.60 22.01
N ALA A 91 -6.56 11.81 21.77
CA ALA A 91 -6.56 10.83 20.70
C ALA A 91 -6.34 11.53 19.33
N ASN A 92 -6.95 12.68 19.11
CA ASN A 92 -6.75 13.47 17.89
C ASN A 92 -5.29 13.96 17.74
N VAL A 93 -4.65 14.47 18.79
CA VAL A 93 -3.22 14.86 18.72
C VAL A 93 -2.33 13.66 18.41
N GLY A 94 -2.64 12.49 18.98
CA GLY A 94 -1.94 11.25 18.65
C GLY A 94 -2.12 10.86 17.18
N ILE A 95 -3.34 10.98 16.65
CA ILE A 95 -3.65 10.69 15.25
C ILE A 95 -2.97 11.71 14.32
N ASP A 96 -2.94 12.99 14.66
CA ASP A 96 -2.29 14.03 13.86
C ASP A 96 -0.79 13.77 13.73
N ARG A 97 -0.12 13.47 14.85
CA ARG A 97 1.31 13.12 14.85
C ARG A 97 1.61 11.82 14.10
N LEU A 98 0.73 10.83 14.21
CA LEU A 98 0.83 9.59 13.44
C LEU A 98 0.68 9.87 11.94
N SER A 99 -0.30 10.70 11.56
CA SER A 99 -0.55 11.09 10.18
C SER A 99 0.61 11.86 9.57
N GLU A 100 1.19 12.81 10.31
CA GLU A 100 2.40 13.54 9.91
C GLU A 100 3.57 12.59 9.68
N THR A 101 3.83 11.66 10.61
CA THR A 101 4.91 10.67 10.48
C THR A 101 4.74 9.79 9.24
N VAL A 102 3.53 9.29 9.00
CA VAL A 102 3.23 8.45 7.83
C VAL A 102 3.34 9.25 6.53
N ARG A 103 2.88 10.51 6.52
CA ARG A 103 2.95 11.38 5.34
C ARG A 103 4.39 11.72 4.98
N ASP A 104 5.21 12.08 5.96
CA ASP A 104 6.59 12.52 5.73
C ASP A 104 7.50 11.37 5.29
N ASN A 105 7.13 10.12 5.60
CA ASN A 105 7.92 8.93 5.29
C ASN A 105 7.19 7.98 4.32
N ILE A 106 6.17 8.47 3.60
CA ILE A 106 5.29 7.61 2.78
C ILE A 106 6.07 6.84 1.71
N ASP A 107 7.07 7.47 1.08
CA ASP A 107 7.84 6.85 0.02
C ASP A 107 8.72 5.71 0.55
N GLU A 108 9.31 5.88 1.74
CA GLU A 108 10.11 4.86 2.42
C GLU A 108 9.25 3.67 2.87
N LEU A 109 8.05 3.97 3.40
CA LEU A 109 7.06 2.97 3.80
C LEU A 109 6.55 2.15 2.60
N VAL A 110 6.36 2.76 1.43
CA VAL A 110 5.96 2.05 0.20
C VAL A 110 7.14 1.26 -0.37
N ALA A 111 8.34 1.85 -0.41
CA ALA A 111 9.54 1.21 -0.93
C ALA A 111 9.90 -0.07 -0.16
N ALA A 112 9.64 -0.12 1.15
CA ALA A 112 9.86 -1.32 1.95
C ALA A 112 9.07 -2.54 1.44
N TYR A 113 7.90 -2.36 0.83
CA TYR A 113 7.07 -3.45 0.28
C TYR A 113 7.58 -3.98 -1.07
N GLN A 114 8.45 -3.23 -1.74
CA GLN A 114 8.92 -3.53 -3.09
C GLN A 114 9.53 -4.94 -3.21
N PRO A 115 10.43 -5.40 -2.30
CA PRO A 115 11.04 -6.73 -2.43
C PRO A 115 10.03 -7.87 -2.33
N ALA A 116 9.10 -7.79 -1.38
CA ALA A 116 8.06 -8.80 -1.20
C ALA A 116 7.12 -8.86 -2.41
N TYR A 117 6.77 -7.70 -2.96
CA TYR A 117 5.91 -7.61 -4.14
C TYR A 117 6.58 -8.08 -5.42
N ASP A 118 7.83 -7.68 -5.67
CA ASP A 118 8.59 -8.14 -6.84
C ASP A 118 8.79 -9.66 -6.80
N SER A 119 9.16 -10.22 -5.65
CA SER A 119 9.32 -11.68 -5.48
C SER A 119 8.00 -12.43 -5.69
N THR A 120 6.91 -11.92 -5.14
CA THR A 120 5.57 -12.51 -5.32
C THR A 120 5.10 -12.37 -6.78
N GLY A 121 5.42 -11.25 -7.42
CA GLY A 121 5.15 -10.99 -8.83
C GLY A 121 5.88 -11.98 -9.75
N GLU A 122 7.16 -12.25 -9.51
CA GLU A 122 7.92 -13.27 -10.22
C GLU A 122 7.29 -14.65 -10.08
N ARG A 123 6.98 -15.09 -8.85
CA ARG A 123 6.28 -16.36 -8.59
C ARG A 123 4.96 -16.46 -9.37
N PHE A 124 4.18 -15.37 -9.38
CA PHE A 124 2.92 -15.32 -10.11
C PHE A 124 3.13 -15.45 -11.63
N THR A 125 4.07 -14.69 -12.20
CA THR A 125 4.39 -14.73 -13.64
C THR A 125 4.93 -16.09 -14.07
N GLU A 126 5.77 -16.74 -13.27
CA GLU A 126 6.30 -18.09 -13.53
C GLU A 126 5.17 -19.13 -13.55
N ALA A 127 4.31 -19.11 -12.53
CA ALA A 127 3.15 -20.00 -12.45
C ALA A 127 2.17 -19.77 -13.61
N HIS A 128 1.92 -18.50 -13.95
CA HIS A 128 1.09 -18.11 -15.08
C HIS A 128 1.63 -18.68 -16.40
N ALA A 129 2.94 -18.56 -16.67
CA ALA A 129 3.54 -19.08 -17.90
C ALA A 129 3.32 -20.59 -18.08
N ILE A 130 3.39 -21.38 -16.99
CA ILE A 130 3.10 -22.82 -17.01
C ILE A 130 1.63 -23.08 -17.38
N LEU A 131 0.70 -22.33 -16.77
CA LEU A 131 -0.74 -22.47 -17.03
C LEU A 131 -1.10 -22.10 -18.48
N THR A 132 -0.58 -20.98 -18.99
CA THR A 132 -0.85 -20.52 -20.36
C THR A 132 -0.26 -21.46 -21.42
N ALA A 133 0.92 -22.05 -21.17
CA ALA A 133 1.51 -23.07 -22.06
C ALA A 133 0.58 -24.29 -22.25
N HIS A 134 -0.32 -24.54 -21.30
CA HIS A 134 -1.33 -25.60 -21.34
C HIS A 134 -2.72 -25.09 -21.76
N GLY A 135 -2.81 -23.86 -22.26
CA GLY A 135 -4.05 -23.27 -22.76
C GLY A 135 -5.05 -22.89 -21.67
N ILE A 136 -4.61 -22.78 -20.40
CA ILE A 136 -5.43 -22.29 -19.30
C ILE A 136 -5.43 -20.75 -19.34
N THR A 137 -6.63 -20.18 -19.35
CA THR A 137 -6.83 -18.73 -19.51
C THR A 137 -7.32 -18.05 -18.24
N GLY A 138 -7.47 -18.78 -17.14
CA GLY A 138 -7.88 -18.25 -15.84
C GLY A 138 -7.63 -19.20 -14.68
N LEU A 139 -7.57 -18.67 -13.46
CA LEU A 139 -7.30 -19.45 -12.24
C LEU A 139 -8.40 -20.47 -11.91
N ASP A 140 -9.64 -20.18 -12.27
CA ASP A 140 -10.82 -21.04 -12.02
C ASP A 140 -11.12 -22.01 -13.17
N ASP A 141 -10.17 -22.23 -14.08
CA ASP A 141 -10.36 -23.15 -15.19
C ASP A 141 -10.53 -24.61 -14.68
N PRO A 142 -11.67 -25.27 -14.97
CA PRO A 142 -11.94 -26.62 -14.47
C PRO A 142 -10.95 -27.67 -14.99
N ARG A 143 -10.25 -27.39 -16.10
CA ARG A 143 -9.25 -28.30 -16.69
C ARG A 143 -8.03 -28.50 -15.80
N VAL A 144 -7.72 -27.57 -14.89
CA VAL A 144 -6.60 -27.69 -13.93
C VAL A 144 -6.64 -29.03 -13.20
N SER A 145 -7.84 -29.48 -12.81
CA SER A 145 -8.04 -30.72 -12.04
C SER A 145 -7.71 -32.01 -12.79
N SER A 146 -7.68 -31.97 -14.14
CA SER A 146 -7.46 -33.15 -14.98
C SER A 146 -6.10 -33.16 -15.69
N MET A 147 -5.28 -32.11 -15.53
CA MET A 147 -4.03 -31.92 -16.30
C MET A 147 -2.75 -32.34 -15.57
N GLY A 148 -2.87 -32.91 -14.37
CA GLY A 148 -1.75 -33.51 -13.64
C GLY A 148 -1.13 -32.59 -12.56
N LEU A 149 -0.12 -33.12 -11.86
CA LEU A 149 0.42 -32.54 -10.63
C LEU A 149 1.12 -31.19 -10.84
N ASP A 150 1.83 -31.01 -11.95
CA ASP A 150 2.59 -29.79 -12.21
C ASP A 150 1.66 -28.59 -12.49
N ILE A 151 0.54 -28.82 -13.17
CA ILE A 151 -0.49 -27.80 -13.41
C ILE A 151 -1.25 -27.46 -12.13
N ALA A 152 -1.55 -28.47 -11.32
CA ALA A 152 -2.17 -28.25 -10.01
C ALA A 152 -1.26 -27.42 -9.08
N ARG A 153 0.05 -27.67 -9.09
CA ARG A 153 1.04 -26.88 -8.34
C ARG A 153 1.11 -25.44 -8.85
N ALA A 154 1.28 -25.24 -10.16
CA ALA A 154 1.28 -23.90 -10.74
C ALA A 154 -0.02 -23.13 -10.46
N ASN A 155 -1.18 -23.78 -10.47
CA ASN A 155 -2.43 -23.13 -10.10
C ASN A 155 -2.46 -22.70 -8.63
N LEU A 156 -1.96 -23.57 -7.72
CA LEU A 156 -1.85 -23.23 -6.30
C LEU A 156 -0.91 -22.05 -6.08
N ASP A 157 0.27 -22.08 -6.69
CA ASP A 157 1.27 -21.01 -6.62
C ASP A 157 0.72 -19.69 -7.16
N ALA A 158 0.01 -19.72 -8.30
CA ALA A 158 -0.61 -18.53 -8.87
C ALA A 158 -1.72 -17.97 -7.96
N ARG A 159 -2.55 -18.82 -7.35
CA ARG A 159 -3.60 -18.38 -6.41
C ARG A 159 -3.03 -17.77 -5.14
N GLU A 160 -2.01 -18.42 -4.58
CA GLU A 160 -1.32 -17.91 -3.39
C GLU A 160 -0.66 -16.56 -3.71
N ALA A 161 0.12 -16.49 -4.78
CA ALA A 161 0.79 -15.26 -5.19
C ALA A 161 -0.21 -14.14 -5.52
N HIS A 162 -1.33 -14.45 -6.21
CA HIS A 162 -2.40 -13.48 -6.46
C HIS A 162 -2.99 -12.90 -5.16
N LYS A 163 -3.26 -13.77 -4.17
CA LYS A 163 -3.77 -13.34 -2.87
C LYS A 163 -2.77 -12.43 -2.16
N ILE A 164 -1.49 -12.81 -2.14
CA ILE A 164 -0.44 -12.01 -1.50
C ILE A 164 -0.32 -10.65 -2.19
N LEU A 165 -0.26 -10.62 -3.52
CA LEU A 165 -0.21 -9.37 -4.30
C LEU A 165 -1.41 -8.46 -4.02
N HIS A 166 -2.61 -9.04 -3.90
CA HIS A 166 -3.82 -8.31 -3.54
C HIS A 166 -3.71 -7.70 -2.14
N ASP A 167 -3.32 -8.48 -1.13
CA ASP A 167 -3.19 -8.01 0.25
C ASP A 167 -2.13 -6.90 0.39
N LEU A 168 -0.97 -7.05 -0.29
CA LEU A 168 0.08 -6.04 -0.35
C LEU A 168 -0.43 -4.75 -1.01
N HIS A 169 -1.15 -4.87 -2.14
CA HIS A 169 -1.70 -3.73 -2.87
C HIS A 169 -2.80 -3.01 -2.08
N GLU A 170 -3.65 -3.74 -1.37
CA GLU A 170 -4.65 -3.12 -0.48
C GLU A 170 -3.98 -2.33 0.65
N ALA A 171 -2.94 -2.89 1.29
CA ALA A 171 -2.22 -2.22 2.36
C ALA A 171 -1.62 -0.90 1.90
N ILE A 172 -0.93 -0.90 0.76
CA ILE A 172 -0.31 0.29 0.17
C ILE A 172 -1.35 1.29 -0.34
N GLY A 173 -2.35 0.81 -1.08
CA GLY A 173 -3.41 1.66 -1.64
C GLY A 173 -4.19 2.37 -0.55
N THR A 174 -4.45 1.71 0.58
CA THR A 174 -5.12 2.33 1.73
C THR A 174 -4.21 3.34 2.41
N LEU A 175 -2.90 3.07 2.55
CA LEU A 175 -1.92 4.00 3.12
C LEU A 175 -1.81 5.29 2.29
N LEU A 176 -1.69 5.17 0.97
CA LEU A 176 -1.64 6.31 0.04
C LEU A 176 -2.92 7.15 0.05
N TYR A 177 -4.07 6.48 0.11
CA TYR A 177 -5.38 7.13 0.25
C TYR A 177 -5.47 7.95 1.54
N LEU A 178 -4.96 7.43 2.65
CA LEU A 178 -4.98 8.11 3.96
C LEU A 178 -4.19 9.42 3.99
N VAL A 179 -3.06 9.49 3.29
CA VAL A 179 -2.22 10.70 3.26
C VAL A 179 -2.65 11.70 2.19
N GLY A 180 -3.75 11.43 1.48
CA GLY A 180 -4.28 12.31 0.44
C GLY A 180 -3.51 12.24 -0.88
N ARG A 181 -2.60 11.27 -1.06
CA ARG A 181 -1.94 11.00 -2.35
C ARG A 181 -2.83 10.09 -3.20
N ALA A 182 -4.01 10.61 -3.56
CA ALA A 182 -4.97 9.89 -4.38
C ALA A 182 -4.35 9.42 -5.71
N GLU A 183 -3.42 10.20 -6.27
CA GLU A 183 -2.72 9.95 -7.55
C GLU A 183 -2.01 8.58 -7.61
N GLY A 184 -1.63 7.99 -6.47
CA GLY A 184 -1.06 6.64 -6.39
C GLY A 184 -2.08 5.52 -6.14
N THR A 185 -3.38 5.83 -6.15
CA THR A 185 -4.48 4.90 -5.81
C THR A 185 -5.43 4.66 -6.98
N ALA A 186 -6.38 3.73 -6.81
CA ALA A 186 -7.43 3.45 -7.83
C ALA A 186 -8.22 4.70 -8.12
N VAL A 187 -8.48 5.41 -7.03
CA VAL A 187 -9.42 6.49 -6.95
C VAL A 187 -8.81 7.73 -7.59
N GLY A 188 -7.52 8.03 -7.38
CA GLY A 188 -6.92 9.20 -8.04
C GLY A 188 -6.64 8.98 -9.53
N ALA A 189 -6.24 7.78 -9.95
CA ALA A 189 -6.15 7.48 -11.39
C ALA A 189 -7.51 7.63 -12.09
N LEU A 190 -8.58 7.21 -11.42
CA LEU A 190 -9.95 7.37 -11.92
C LEU A 190 -10.40 8.84 -11.91
N LEU A 191 -10.15 9.58 -10.83
CA LEU A 191 -10.47 11.01 -10.74
C LEU A 191 -9.73 11.82 -11.81
N GLN A 192 -8.47 11.49 -12.12
CA GLN A 192 -7.73 12.12 -13.22
C GLN A 192 -8.37 11.85 -14.57
N ASN A 193 -8.81 10.61 -14.85
CA ASN A 193 -9.51 10.28 -16.09
C ASN A 193 -10.88 10.97 -16.19
N VAL A 194 -11.55 11.21 -15.05
CA VAL A 194 -12.81 11.95 -14.98
C VAL A 194 -12.60 13.43 -15.22
N ASP A 195 -11.60 14.03 -14.58
CA ASP A 195 -11.24 15.44 -14.73
C ASP A 195 -10.73 15.74 -16.15
N ALA A 196 -10.09 14.76 -16.81
CA ALA A 196 -9.70 14.83 -18.20
C ALA A 196 -10.87 14.67 -19.19
N GLY A 197 -12.06 14.26 -18.71
CA GLY A 197 -13.23 13.98 -19.55
C GLY A 197 -13.15 12.64 -20.30
N ASP A 198 -12.21 11.78 -19.93
CA ASP A 198 -11.88 10.51 -20.61
C ASP A 198 -12.65 9.30 -20.05
N ALA A 199 -13.42 9.46 -18.96
CA ALA A 199 -14.20 8.38 -18.35
C ALA A 199 -15.65 8.79 -18.03
N THR A 200 -16.60 7.95 -18.40
CA THR A 200 -18.04 8.09 -18.11
C THR A 200 -18.38 7.63 -16.69
N ALA A 201 -19.48 8.16 -16.12
CA ALA A 201 -19.96 7.76 -14.79
C ALA A 201 -20.23 6.24 -14.65
N THR A 202 -20.53 5.56 -15.76
CA THR A 202 -20.71 4.11 -15.83
C THR A 202 -19.37 3.36 -15.73
N GLU A 203 -18.30 3.85 -16.37
CA GLU A 203 -16.94 3.29 -16.26
C GLU A 203 -16.36 3.47 -14.85
N ILE A 204 -16.67 4.60 -14.20
CA ILE A 204 -16.37 4.83 -12.77
C ILE A 204 -17.09 3.81 -11.89
N LEU A 205 -18.38 3.60 -12.15
CA LEU A 205 -19.20 2.64 -11.39
C LEU A 205 -18.76 1.19 -11.65
N ASP A 206 -18.36 0.83 -12.85
CA ASP A 206 -17.83 -0.50 -13.19
C ASP A 206 -16.46 -0.72 -12.54
N ALA A 207 -15.59 0.29 -12.50
CA ALA A 207 -14.32 0.24 -11.78
C ALA A 207 -14.49 0.03 -10.26
N PHE A 208 -15.57 0.55 -9.68
CA PHE A 208 -15.92 0.37 -8.26
C PHE A 208 -16.75 -0.89 -7.96
N ARG A 209 -17.58 -1.36 -8.91
CA ARG A 209 -18.48 -2.51 -8.73
C ARG A 209 -17.83 -3.85 -9.09
N GLY A 210 -16.76 -3.85 -9.88
CA GLY A 210 -16.00 -5.05 -10.16
C GLY A 210 -14.62 -4.69 -10.61
N SER A 211 -13.63 -4.82 -9.71
CA SER A 211 -12.26 -5.34 -9.94
C SER A 211 -11.55 -5.16 -11.30
N LYS A 212 -11.94 -4.22 -12.18
CA LYS A 212 -11.38 -4.02 -13.52
C LYS A 212 -10.33 -2.91 -13.54
N ARG A 213 -9.54 -2.83 -12.47
CA ARG A 213 -8.11 -2.60 -12.66
C ARG A 213 -7.62 -3.90 -13.28
N ALA A 214 -6.81 -3.86 -14.34
CA ALA A 214 -6.20 -5.07 -14.89
C ALA A 214 -5.76 -5.94 -13.70
N ASP A 215 -6.41 -7.09 -13.52
CA ASP A 215 -6.09 -7.94 -12.38
C ASP A 215 -4.65 -8.43 -12.58
N HIS A 216 -3.99 -8.92 -11.53
CA HIS A 216 -2.60 -9.35 -11.68
C HIS A 216 -2.44 -10.40 -12.79
N TRP A 217 -3.51 -11.16 -13.08
CA TRP A 217 -3.61 -12.11 -14.19
C TRP A 217 -3.57 -11.42 -15.58
N ASP A 218 -4.32 -10.36 -15.80
CA ASP A 218 -4.31 -9.55 -17.03
C ASP A 218 -2.93 -8.91 -17.26
N ILE A 219 -2.30 -8.40 -16.19
CA ILE A 219 -0.95 -7.81 -16.25
C ILE A 219 0.08 -8.86 -16.65
N ALA A 220 0.02 -10.05 -16.06
CA ALA A 220 0.90 -11.17 -16.42
C ALA A 220 0.62 -11.71 -17.83
N THR A 221 -0.65 -11.75 -18.27
CA THR A 221 -1.05 -12.17 -19.62
C THR A 221 -0.45 -11.26 -20.69
N ALA A 222 -0.38 -9.95 -20.42
CA ALA A 222 0.25 -8.98 -21.30
C ALA A 222 1.79 -9.03 -21.29
N GLY A 223 2.40 -9.93 -20.51
CA GLY A 223 3.85 -10.11 -20.43
C GLY A 223 4.58 -9.07 -19.58
N TYR A 224 3.86 -8.29 -18.78
CA TYR A 224 4.45 -7.30 -17.89
C TYR A 224 4.91 -7.92 -16.57
N ARG A 225 6.02 -7.39 -16.03
CA ARG A 225 6.49 -7.72 -14.68
C ARG A 225 5.73 -6.89 -13.65
N ILE A 226 5.11 -7.57 -12.70
CA ILE A 226 4.35 -6.96 -11.60
C ILE A 226 5.35 -6.29 -10.64
N SER A 227 5.33 -4.96 -10.57
CA SER A 227 6.26 -4.17 -9.75
C SER A 227 5.55 -2.99 -9.10
N LEU A 228 5.85 -2.73 -7.83
CA LEU A 228 5.31 -1.62 -7.04
C LEU A 228 6.03 -0.28 -7.23
N ALA A 229 6.87 -0.16 -8.28
CA ALA A 229 7.70 1.01 -8.50
C ALA A 229 6.90 2.29 -8.25
N THR A 230 7.44 3.17 -7.42
CA THR A 230 6.78 4.43 -7.06
C THR A 230 6.49 5.25 -8.32
N PRO A 231 5.51 6.18 -8.35
CA PRO A 231 5.24 6.99 -9.54
C PRO A 231 6.49 7.67 -10.12
N THR A 232 7.43 8.09 -9.27
CA THR A 232 8.74 8.64 -9.64
C THR A 232 9.66 7.61 -10.30
N GLU A 233 9.67 6.37 -9.82
CA GLU A 233 10.45 5.28 -10.42
C GLU A 233 9.78 4.72 -11.67
N VAL A 234 8.45 4.74 -11.75
CA VAL A 234 7.68 4.41 -12.95
C VAL A 234 7.95 5.45 -14.02
N GLU A 235 7.88 6.74 -13.69
CA GLU A 235 8.19 7.82 -14.64
C GLU A 235 9.66 7.72 -15.09
N ALA A 236 10.60 7.49 -14.17
CA ALA A 236 12.02 7.30 -14.52
C ALA A 236 12.27 6.05 -15.38
N ARG A 237 11.62 4.91 -15.07
CA ARG A 237 11.70 3.67 -15.89
C ARG A 237 11.00 3.84 -17.22
N ARG A 238 9.91 4.59 -17.27
CA ARG A 238 9.12 4.88 -18.47
C ARG A 238 9.86 5.87 -19.38
N GLU A 239 10.49 6.91 -18.83
CA GLU A 239 11.42 7.79 -19.54
C GLU A 239 12.66 7.03 -20.04
N GLN A 240 13.23 6.12 -19.24
CA GLN A 240 14.31 5.24 -19.70
C GLN A 240 13.87 4.30 -20.83
N ALA A 241 12.69 3.69 -20.71
CA ALA A 241 12.15 2.81 -21.74
C ALA A 241 11.81 3.58 -23.02
N TYR A 242 11.17 4.75 -22.92
CA TYR A 242 10.87 5.61 -24.07
C TYR A 242 12.13 6.19 -24.71
N SER A 243 13.14 6.57 -23.92
CA SER A 243 14.41 7.06 -24.46
C SER A 243 15.23 5.96 -25.12
N ALA A 244 15.23 4.72 -24.58
CA ALA A 244 15.83 3.55 -25.20
C ALA A 244 15.11 3.15 -26.51
N GLN A 245 13.78 3.19 -26.52
CA GLN A 245 12.96 2.90 -27.70
C GLN A 245 13.10 4.00 -28.77
N SER A 246 13.21 5.27 -28.35
CA SER A 246 13.48 6.41 -29.24
C SER A 246 14.91 6.42 -29.77
N ALA A 247 15.88 5.86 -29.03
CA ALA A 247 17.23 5.64 -29.51
C ALA A 247 17.24 4.54 -30.58
N SER A 248 16.62 3.39 -30.31
CA SER A 248 16.47 2.28 -31.26
C SER A 248 15.76 2.69 -32.55
N HIS A 249 14.68 3.48 -32.48
CA HIS A 249 14.00 3.98 -33.67
C HIS A 249 14.83 4.96 -34.50
N ARG A 250 15.64 5.81 -33.85
CA ARG A 250 16.54 6.74 -34.55
C ARG A 250 17.71 6.00 -35.21
N GLU A 251 18.18 4.93 -34.60
CA GLU A 251 19.22 4.06 -35.15
C GLU A 251 18.71 3.29 -36.37
N ALA A 252 17.54 2.64 -36.24
CA ALA A 252 16.88 1.96 -37.37
C ALA A 252 16.54 2.90 -38.54
N GLN A 253 16.15 4.16 -38.28
CA GLN A 253 15.94 5.15 -39.34
C GLN A 253 17.24 5.59 -40.01
N ARG A 254 18.34 5.71 -39.26
CA ARG A 254 19.66 6.03 -39.84
C ARG A 254 20.14 4.91 -40.75
N ASP A 255 19.98 3.66 -40.32
CA ASP A 255 20.36 2.48 -41.10
C ASP A 255 19.54 2.39 -42.39
N HIS A 256 18.22 2.58 -42.32
CA HIS A 256 17.36 2.62 -43.50
C HIS A 256 17.72 3.76 -44.49
N VAL A 257 18.09 4.94 -43.98
CA VAL A 257 18.51 6.06 -44.84
C VAL A 257 19.87 5.79 -45.48
N GLN A 258 20.79 5.14 -44.75
CA GLN A 258 22.09 4.75 -45.29
C GLN A 258 21.95 3.64 -46.36
N GLU A 259 21.11 2.64 -46.12
CA GLU A 259 20.80 1.60 -47.09
C GLU A 259 20.14 2.16 -48.35
N ALA A 260 19.17 3.08 -48.19
CA ALA A 260 18.52 3.74 -49.33
C ALA A 260 19.53 4.55 -50.17
N ARG A 261 20.44 5.28 -49.52
CA ARG A 261 21.51 6.03 -50.20
C ARG A 261 22.53 5.11 -50.87
N ALA A 262 22.89 3.99 -50.25
CA ALA A 262 23.79 3.00 -50.84
C ALA A 262 23.15 2.35 -52.08
N ALA A 263 21.86 2.00 -52.02
CA ALA A 263 21.12 1.47 -53.15
C ALA A 263 20.97 2.48 -54.31
N GLU A 264 20.78 3.76 -53.99
CA GLU A 264 20.71 4.84 -54.97
C GLU A 264 22.08 5.11 -55.64
N TYR A 265 23.16 5.08 -54.86
CA TYR A 265 24.54 5.20 -55.37
C TYR A 265 24.89 4.05 -56.35
N VAL A 266 24.48 2.82 -56.02
CA VAL A 266 24.65 1.66 -56.92
C VAL A 266 23.84 1.82 -58.20
N ARG A 267 22.60 2.34 -58.13
CA ARG A 267 21.78 2.62 -59.33
C ARG A 267 22.34 3.72 -60.22
N MET A 268 22.94 4.76 -59.64
CA MET A 268 23.55 5.86 -60.42
C MET A 268 24.82 5.42 -61.15
N ASN A 269 25.61 4.51 -60.57
CA ASN A 269 26.84 4.01 -61.16
C ASN A 269 26.65 2.78 -62.07
N ALA A 270 25.43 2.26 -62.18
CA ALA A 270 25.07 1.17 -63.08
C ALA A 270 24.50 1.66 -64.44
N ARG A 271 24.47 2.98 -64.66
CA ARG A 271 24.14 3.63 -65.95
C ARG A 271 25.41 4.17 -66.58
#